data_AF-A0A841YYM6-F1
#
_entry.id   AF-A0A841YYM6-F1
#
_cell.length_a   1.000
_cell.length_b   1.000
_cell.length_c   1.000
_cell.angle_alpha   90.00
_cell.angle_beta   90.00
_cell.angle_gamma   90.00
#
_symmetry.space_group_name_H-M   'P 1'
#
loop_
_entity.id
_entity.type
_entity.pdbx_description
1 polymer ?
#
loop_
_entity_poly.entity_id
_entity_poly.type
_entity_poly.pdbx_seq_one_letter_code
_entity_poly.pdbx_strand_id
1 'polypeptide(L)'
;MGKIEGIEKLVDEFEFDVIPNAKAVYEVTFDWEYSEDGPEDLLAICGNDVATIIMDSDKHLEAVLKERGTPYHYIGHQIFVPFPSLRDASFLIEGFYLNKGVEHMSVFLMKECQPKLGKVQRKKKTEWYHEYHLQEGAVSLFLMDDLRVALVCAQDDATAKNFTEVLKKRMAGERAPLIETVEEATALEIPDELLADLKLPPASGFNHVTGQLLSDASIMKVSRARDEIDAIYDDELVQVITTEDLDDFFKKEKIPFQKQNGWLVSDAIPEAKRKAVLSRCHNEALTDVTYLFYGSVPNVRYEKKQNQGFWSKLLTSYYYPVFELNEGGKCVVLVLDGQVAICFE
;
A
#
# COMPACT_ATOMS: atom_id res chain seq x y z
N MET A 1 -1.80 36.14 18.37
CA MET A 1 -1.05 36.66 17.21
C MET A 1 -0.90 35.50 16.25
N GLY A 2 -1.08 35.71 14.94
CA GLY A 2 -1.16 34.61 13.97
C GLY A 2 0.22 34.00 13.74
N LYS A 3 0.35 32.69 13.95
CA LYS A 3 1.60 31.92 13.80
C LYS A 3 1.89 31.48 12.34
N ILE A 4 1.20 32.09 11.37
CA ILE A 4 1.36 31.82 9.93
C ILE A 4 1.73 33.14 9.27
N GLU A 5 2.87 33.17 8.58
CA GLU A 5 3.37 34.34 7.84
C GLU A 5 2.63 34.50 6.51
N GLY A 6 2.31 33.39 5.84
CA GLY A 6 1.76 33.41 4.49
C GLY A 6 1.10 32.10 4.08
N ILE A 7 0.14 32.22 3.17
CA ILE A 7 -0.43 31.08 2.45
C ILE A 7 -0.52 31.45 0.98
N GLU A 8 0.28 30.80 0.15
CA GLU A 8 0.43 31.15 -1.26
C GLU A 8 0.11 29.94 -2.15
N LYS A 9 -0.63 30.20 -3.23
CA LYS A 9 -0.86 29.16 -4.24
C LYS A 9 0.39 29.03 -5.10
N LEU A 10 0.91 27.83 -5.21
CA LEU A 10 2.02 27.54 -6.12
C LEU A 10 1.49 27.47 -7.56
N VAL A 11 2.12 28.24 -8.45
CA VAL A 11 1.68 28.45 -9.85
C VAL A 11 2.60 27.77 -10.89
N ASP A 12 3.80 27.35 -10.50
CA ASP A 12 4.79 26.68 -11.36
C ASP A 12 4.90 25.18 -11.04
N GLU A 13 5.36 24.38 -12.02
CA GLU A 13 5.63 22.94 -11.88
C GLU A 13 6.67 22.71 -10.78
N PHE A 14 6.21 22.35 -9.59
CA PHE A 14 7.06 21.88 -8.51
C PHE A 14 7.75 20.58 -8.96
N GLU A 15 9.07 20.50 -8.86
CA GLU A 15 9.87 19.34 -9.30
C GLU A 15 9.66 18.07 -8.44
N PHE A 16 8.75 18.11 -7.46
CA PHE A 16 8.42 16.99 -6.61
C PHE A 16 7.05 16.42 -7.01
N ASP A 17 7.04 15.17 -7.47
CA ASP A 17 5.82 14.35 -7.58
C ASP A 17 5.33 13.97 -6.16
N VAL A 18 4.89 14.98 -5.39
CA VAL A 18 4.46 14.87 -3.99
C VAL A 18 3.34 13.85 -3.84
N ILE A 19 2.27 14.04 -4.63
CA ILE A 19 1.15 13.12 -4.79
C ILE A 19 0.69 13.21 -6.26
N PRO A 20 0.72 12.12 -7.03
CA PRO A 20 0.58 12.18 -8.50
C PRO A 20 -0.70 12.83 -9.05
N ASN A 21 -1.79 12.85 -8.27
CA ASN A 21 -3.07 13.47 -8.68
C ASN A 21 -3.41 14.76 -7.93
N ALA A 22 -2.47 15.36 -7.20
CA ALA A 22 -2.66 16.70 -6.65
C ALA A 22 -2.68 17.72 -7.80
N LYS A 23 -3.75 18.52 -7.90
CA LYS A 23 -3.90 19.59 -8.91
C LYS A 23 -3.87 20.99 -8.32
N ALA A 24 -3.96 21.08 -7.00
CA ALA A 24 -3.85 22.33 -6.25
C ALA A 24 -2.84 22.11 -5.12
N VAL A 25 -1.81 22.95 -5.09
CA VAL A 25 -0.79 22.95 -4.05
C VAL A 25 -0.69 24.37 -3.48
N TYR A 26 -0.81 24.46 -2.16
CA TYR A 26 -0.67 25.70 -1.42
C TYR A 26 0.50 25.57 -0.45
N GLU A 27 1.42 26.51 -0.52
CA GLU A 27 2.49 26.67 0.45
C GLU A 27 1.95 27.41 1.68
N VAL A 28 2.15 26.83 2.86
CA VAL A 28 1.85 27.45 4.15
C VAL A 28 3.17 27.71 4.86
N THR A 29 3.50 28.99 5.05
CA THR A 29 4.70 29.43 5.76
C THR A 29 4.35 29.77 7.21
N PHE A 30 5.07 29.17 8.15
CA PHE A 30 4.86 29.42 9.58
C PHE A 30 5.77 30.53 10.10
N ASP A 31 5.32 31.28 11.11
CA ASP A 31 6.11 32.32 11.79
C ASP A 31 7.01 31.66 12.85
N TRP A 32 8.26 31.41 12.47
CA TRP A 32 9.24 30.73 13.32
C TRP A 32 10.00 31.67 14.26
N GLU A 33 9.68 32.98 14.35
CA GLU A 33 10.27 33.84 15.40
C GLU A 33 9.83 33.38 16.82
N TYR A 34 8.77 32.56 16.90
CA TYR A 34 8.21 31.91 18.09
C TYR A 34 8.38 30.36 18.10
N SER A 35 9.31 29.85 17.29
CA SER A 35 9.63 28.47 16.87
C SER A 35 9.63 27.31 17.88
N GLU A 36 9.57 27.52 19.20
CA GLU A 36 9.51 26.39 20.15
C GLU A 36 8.20 25.58 20.01
N ASP A 37 7.17 26.15 19.35
CA ASP A 37 5.81 25.58 19.21
C ASP A 37 5.50 24.98 17.81
N GLY A 38 6.41 25.00 16.84
CA GLY A 38 6.15 24.49 15.48
C GLY A 38 5.56 23.06 15.39
N PRO A 39 6.03 22.08 16.19
CA PRO A 39 5.38 20.77 16.30
C PRO A 39 3.94 20.83 16.82
N GLU A 40 3.68 21.67 17.82
CA GLU A 40 2.35 21.83 18.43
C GLU A 40 1.36 22.45 17.43
N ASP A 41 1.83 23.37 16.60
CA ASP A 41 1.04 24.00 15.55
C ASP A 41 0.67 23.01 14.43
N LEU A 42 1.63 22.18 13.98
CA LEU A 42 1.33 21.09 13.05
C LEU A 42 0.33 20.10 13.64
N LEU A 43 0.45 19.74 14.92
CA LEU A 43 -0.52 18.86 15.58
C LEU A 43 -1.88 19.50 15.82
N ALA A 44 -1.95 20.80 16.07
CA ALA A 44 -3.21 21.53 16.12
C ALA A 44 -3.92 21.50 14.77
N ILE A 45 -3.16 21.47 13.67
CA ILE A 45 -3.68 21.38 12.31
C ILE A 45 -4.15 19.96 11.98
N CYS A 46 -3.36 18.93 12.27
CA CYS A 46 -3.61 17.58 11.73
C CYS A 46 -3.96 16.50 12.77
N GLY A 47 -3.62 16.67 14.05
CA GLY A 47 -3.43 15.54 14.99
C GLY A 47 -4.63 14.62 15.18
N ASN A 48 -5.86 15.14 15.16
CA ASN A 48 -7.08 14.31 15.28
C ASN A 48 -7.64 13.82 13.95
N ASP A 49 -7.14 14.35 12.83
CA ASP A 49 -7.69 14.15 11.50
C ASP A 49 -6.73 13.36 10.59
N VAL A 50 -5.62 12.87 11.14
CA VAL A 50 -4.67 12.03 10.40
C VAL A 50 -5.29 10.68 10.06
N ALA A 51 -5.45 10.42 8.77
CA ALA A 51 -5.91 9.13 8.25
C ALA A 51 -4.73 8.21 7.92
N THR A 52 -3.66 8.72 7.34
CA THR A 52 -2.46 7.93 7.02
C THR A 52 -1.22 8.80 7.04
N ILE A 53 -0.12 8.30 7.58
CA ILE A 53 1.21 8.91 7.42
C ILE A 53 2.07 7.99 6.56
N ILE A 54 2.70 8.56 5.53
CA ILE A 54 3.68 7.88 4.69
C ILE A 54 5.02 8.57 4.87
N MET A 55 6.06 7.78 5.10
CA MET A 55 7.44 8.25 5.24
C MET A 55 8.41 7.22 4.68
N ASP A 56 9.62 7.64 4.34
CA ASP A 56 10.66 6.70 3.94
C ASP A 56 11.03 5.75 5.07
N SER A 57 11.32 4.51 4.68
CA SER A 57 11.70 3.43 5.58
C SER A 57 13.08 3.71 6.18
N ASP A 58 13.10 3.87 7.49
CA ASP A 58 14.32 3.91 8.28
C ASP A 58 14.33 2.80 9.35
N LYS A 59 15.51 2.21 9.59
CA LYS A 59 15.66 1.10 10.56
C LYS A 59 15.38 1.54 11.99
N HIS A 60 15.71 2.79 12.32
CA HIS A 60 15.45 3.34 13.64
C HIS A 60 13.96 3.62 13.82
N LEU A 61 13.31 4.18 12.80
CA LEU A 61 11.85 4.33 12.74
C LEU A 61 11.13 2.99 12.96
N GLU A 62 11.52 1.96 12.22
CA GLU A 62 10.95 0.62 12.35
C GLU A 62 11.04 0.09 13.79
N ALA A 63 12.23 0.20 14.39
CA ALA A 63 12.49 -0.30 15.74
C ALA A 63 11.61 0.41 16.78
N VAL A 64 11.44 1.72 16.64
CA VAL A 64 10.62 2.50 17.58
C VAL A 64 9.13 2.24 17.38
N LEU A 65 8.65 2.10 16.15
CA LEU A 65 7.26 1.72 15.91
C LEU A 65 6.94 0.34 16.53
N LYS A 66 7.87 -0.62 16.41
CA LYS A 66 7.77 -1.93 17.07
C LYS A 66 7.75 -1.82 18.59
N GLU A 67 8.65 -1.04 19.18
CA GLU A 67 8.72 -0.84 20.64
C GLU A 67 7.42 -0.23 21.19
N ARG A 68 6.83 0.72 20.45
CA ARG A 68 5.59 1.38 20.82
C ARG A 68 4.34 0.54 20.54
N GLY A 69 4.47 -0.53 19.77
CA GLY A 69 3.33 -1.31 19.29
C GLY A 69 2.44 -0.53 18.32
N THR A 70 2.99 0.46 17.62
CA THR A 70 2.25 1.24 16.63
C THR A 70 2.06 0.38 15.36
N PRO A 71 0.82 0.20 14.87
CA PRO A 71 0.53 -0.43 13.59
C PRO A 71 1.24 0.23 12.41
N TYR A 72 1.95 -0.54 11.59
CA TYR A 72 2.47 -0.06 10.31
C TYR A 72 2.69 -1.20 9.32
N HIS A 73 2.86 -0.87 8.05
CA HIS A 73 3.25 -1.81 7.00
C HIS A 73 4.26 -1.18 6.04
N TYR A 74 4.92 -2.04 5.26
CA TYR A 74 5.94 -1.67 4.29
C TYR A 74 5.42 -1.73 2.87
N ILE A 75 5.73 -0.71 2.07
CA ILE A 75 5.53 -0.74 0.62
C ILE A 75 6.75 -0.15 -0.06
N GLY A 76 7.49 -0.98 -0.80
CA GLY A 76 8.78 -0.62 -1.37
C GLY A 76 9.76 -0.13 -0.30
N HIS A 77 10.17 1.14 -0.40
CA HIS A 77 11.06 1.79 0.55
C HIS A 77 10.33 2.71 1.52
N GLN A 78 9.00 2.61 1.63
CA GLN A 78 8.18 3.49 2.47
C GLN A 78 7.47 2.72 3.59
N ILE A 79 7.29 3.39 4.71
CA ILE A 79 6.49 2.96 5.86
C ILE A 79 5.17 3.70 5.85
N PHE A 80 4.10 2.92 6.01
CA PHE A 80 2.72 3.39 6.05
C PHE A 80 2.18 3.17 7.44
N VAL A 81 1.74 4.26 8.07
CA VAL A 81 1.10 4.25 9.37
C VAL A 81 -0.37 4.65 9.18
N PRO A 82 -1.29 3.68 9.02
CA PRO A 82 -2.71 3.96 8.88
C PRO A 82 -3.34 4.27 10.23
N PHE A 83 -4.24 5.24 10.26
CA PHE A 83 -4.98 5.71 11.43
C PHE A 83 -4.16 5.75 12.72
N PRO A 84 -3.03 6.47 12.75
CA PRO A 84 -2.25 6.57 13.95
C PRO A 84 -3.10 7.13 15.09
N SER A 85 -2.89 6.64 16.31
CA SER A 85 -3.45 7.31 17.49
C SER A 85 -2.92 8.75 17.55
N LEU A 86 -3.63 9.68 18.20
CA LEU A 86 -3.13 11.06 18.39
C LEU A 86 -1.70 11.07 18.98
N ARG A 87 -1.42 10.14 19.90
CA ARG A 87 -0.10 9.95 20.51
C ARG A 87 0.97 9.49 19.51
N ASP A 88 0.59 8.67 18.53
CA ASP A 88 1.50 8.19 17.50
C ASP A 88 1.68 9.20 16.38
N ALA A 89 0.62 9.91 15.99
CA ALA A 89 0.70 11.04 15.06
C ALA A 89 1.63 12.14 15.61
N SER A 90 1.43 12.54 16.89
CA SER A 90 2.35 13.41 17.64
C SER A 90 3.77 12.87 17.61
N PHE A 91 3.95 11.62 18.00
CA PHE A 91 5.29 11.05 18.04
C PHE A 91 5.99 11.01 16.68
N LEU A 92 5.27 10.70 15.60
CA LEU A 92 5.83 10.60 14.25
C LEU A 92 6.18 11.97 13.68
N ILE A 93 5.26 12.91 13.79
CA ILE A 93 5.43 14.28 13.27
C ILE A 93 6.48 15.01 14.11
N GLU A 94 6.35 15.03 15.43
CA GLU A 94 7.25 15.77 16.32
C GLU A 94 8.58 15.03 16.55
N GLY A 95 8.52 13.71 16.73
CA GLY A 95 9.66 12.91 17.17
C GLY A 95 10.52 12.36 16.04
N PHE A 96 9.95 12.09 14.86
CA PHE A 96 10.67 11.49 13.74
C PHE A 96 10.95 12.46 12.61
N TYR A 97 9.95 13.22 12.16
CA TYR A 97 10.20 14.22 11.13
C TYR A 97 11.09 15.36 11.66
N LEU A 98 10.75 15.99 12.79
CA LEU A 98 11.53 17.14 13.29
C LEU A 98 12.89 16.79 13.90
N ASN A 99 13.02 15.61 14.52
CA ASN A 99 14.19 15.28 15.37
C ASN A 99 15.11 14.17 14.79
N LYS A 100 14.65 13.41 13.79
CA LYS A 100 15.40 12.27 13.23
C LYS A 100 15.72 12.42 11.74
N GLY A 101 15.35 13.54 11.11
CA GLY A 101 15.77 13.91 9.75
C GLY A 101 15.17 13.03 8.67
N VAL A 102 13.84 12.81 8.71
CA VAL A 102 13.15 12.24 7.55
C VAL A 102 13.03 13.34 6.49
N GLU A 103 13.59 13.12 5.31
CA GLU A 103 13.66 14.15 4.25
C GLU A 103 12.26 14.66 3.83
N HIS A 104 11.27 13.76 3.85
CA HIS A 104 9.89 14.09 3.50
C HIS A 104 8.86 13.20 4.22
N MET A 105 7.71 13.77 4.54
CA MET A 105 6.58 13.07 5.14
C MET A 105 5.27 13.50 4.48
N SER A 106 4.44 12.54 4.08
CA SER A 106 3.07 12.80 3.61
C SER A 106 2.07 12.44 4.68
N VAL A 107 1.25 13.41 5.10
CA VAL A 107 0.20 13.24 6.10
C VAL A 107 -1.16 13.40 5.41
N PHE A 108 -1.81 12.28 5.10
CA PHE A 108 -3.16 12.28 4.54
C PHE A 108 -4.16 12.56 5.65
N LEU A 109 -5.00 13.56 5.42
CA LEU A 109 -6.03 14.01 6.35
C LEU A 109 -7.41 13.57 5.88
N MET A 110 -8.27 13.26 6.85
CA MET A 110 -9.68 12.91 6.72
C MET A 110 -9.94 11.56 6.04
N LYS A 111 -9.36 11.33 4.86
CA LYS A 111 -9.46 10.09 4.10
C LYS A 111 -8.07 9.50 3.92
N GLU A 112 -7.99 8.18 3.92
CA GLU A 112 -6.75 7.49 3.59
C GLU A 112 -6.32 7.83 2.15
N CYS A 113 -5.05 7.61 1.85
CA CYS A 113 -4.60 7.65 0.47
C CYS A 113 -5.33 6.58 -0.36
N GLN A 114 -5.75 6.93 -1.59
CA GLN A 114 -6.23 5.96 -2.56
C GLN A 114 -5.04 5.23 -3.19
N PRO A 115 -4.88 3.92 -2.97
CA PRO A 115 -3.87 3.18 -3.70
C PRO A 115 -4.30 3.06 -5.17
N LYS A 116 -3.37 3.31 -6.09
CA LYS A 116 -3.57 3.07 -7.53
C LYS A 116 -2.40 2.31 -8.11
N LEU A 117 -2.71 1.48 -9.10
CA LEU A 117 -1.71 0.79 -9.92
C LEU A 117 -1.43 1.62 -11.17
N GLY A 118 -0.21 2.14 -11.25
CA GLY A 118 0.30 2.88 -12.40
C GLY A 118 1.25 2.03 -13.24
N LYS A 119 1.10 2.07 -14.56
CA LYS A 119 2.05 1.46 -15.50
C LYS A 119 3.07 2.51 -15.93
N VAL A 120 4.30 2.41 -15.43
CA VAL A 120 5.36 3.39 -15.68
C VAL A 120 6.40 2.82 -16.64
N GLN A 121 6.78 3.59 -17.65
CA GLN A 121 7.86 3.21 -18.57
C GLN A 121 9.20 3.74 -18.06
N ARG A 122 10.02 2.88 -17.45
CA ARG A 122 11.37 3.24 -17.00
C ARG A 122 12.41 2.75 -18.01
N LYS A 123 13.10 3.70 -18.65
CA LYS A 123 14.18 3.47 -19.65
C LYS A 123 13.74 2.56 -20.81
N LYS A 124 13.81 1.23 -20.62
CA LYS A 124 13.58 0.18 -21.63
C LYS A 124 12.60 -0.92 -21.17
N LYS A 125 12.04 -0.83 -19.95
CA LYS A 125 11.11 -1.82 -19.40
C LYS A 125 9.89 -1.10 -18.84
N THR A 126 8.73 -1.70 -19.10
CA THR A 126 7.48 -1.28 -18.49
C THR A 126 7.29 -2.03 -17.19
N GLU A 127 6.99 -1.30 -16.12
CA GLU A 127 6.86 -1.82 -14.77
C GLU A 127 5.60 -1.25 -14.13
N TRP A 128 4.94 -2.06 -13.32
CA TRP A 128 3.77 -1.67 -12.55
C TRP A 128 4.23 -1.17 -11.18
N TYR A 129 3.70 -0.03 -10.75
CA TYR A 129 4.01 0.59 -9.47
C TYR A 129 2.73 0.93 -8.71
N HIS A 130 2.82 0.87 -7.39
CA HIS A 130 1.81 1.43 -6.51
C HIS A 130 2.07 2.91 -6.28
N GLU A 131 1.04 3.71 -6.49
CA GLU A 131 1.04 5.12 -6.16
C GLU A 131 -0.08 5.43 -5.18
N TYR A 132 0.14 6.44 -4.35
CA TYR A 132 -0.81 6.90 -3.36
C TYR A 132 -1.38 8.22 -3.81
N HIS A 133 -2.66 8.18 -4.17
CA HIS A 133 -3.40 9.29 -4.72
C HIS A 133 -4.25 9.91 -3.61
N LEU A 134 -4.53 11.21 -3.72
CA LEU A 134 -5.59 11.84 -2.93
C LEU A 134 -6.93 11.22 -3.32
N GLN A 135 -7.77 10.87 -2.35
CA GLN A 135 -9.19 10.59 -2.60
C GLN A 135 -9.96 11.89 -2.90
N GLU A 136 -11.16 11.77 -3.46
CA GLU A 136 -12.04 12.93 -3.66
C GLU A 136 -12.35 13.61 -2.32
N GLY A 137 -12.13 14.92 -2.27
CA GLY A 137 -12.26 15.74 -1.07
C GLY A 137 -11.15 15.54 -0.04
N ALA A 138 -10.16 14.66 -0.26
CA ALA A 138 -9.04 14.48 0.64
C ALA A 138 -8.02 15.61 0.51
N VAL A 139 -7.30 15.86 1.60
CA VAL A 139 -6.17 16.78 1.67
C VAL A 139 -4.98 16.01 2.21
N SER A 140 -3.80 16.29 1.68
CA SER A 140 -2.55 15.84 2.29
C SER A 140 -1.70 17.04 2.66
N LEU A 141 -1.00 16.93 3.78
CA LEU A 141 0.11 17.80 4.12
C LEU A 141 1.40 17.10 3.74
N PHE A 142 2.14 17.68 2.81
CA PHE A 142 3.50 17.27 2.53
C PHE A 142 4.48 18.16 3.29
N LEU A 143 5.24 17.52 4.17
CA LEU A 143 6.22 18.15 5.05
C LEU A 143 7.62 17.85 4.50
N MET A 144 8.43 18.89 4.29
CA MET A 144 9.81 18.79 3.78
C MET A 144 10.80 19.26 4.86
N ASP A 145 12.02 18.74 4.87
CA ASP A 145 13.06 19.06 5.89
C ASP A 145 13.27 20.57 6.17
N ASP A 146 12.87 21.48 5.26
CA ASP A 146 12.70 22.91 5.56
C ASP A 146 11.43 23.17 6.39
N LEU A 147 11.60 23.11 7.70
CA LEU A 147 10.60 23.30 8.76
C LEU A 147 9.68 24.53 8.58
N ARG A 148 10.05 25.49 7.73
CA ARG A 148 9.29 26.72 7.51
C ARG A 148 8.00 26.52 6.72
N VAL A 149 7.91 25.44 5.96
CA VAL A 149 6.86 25.26 4.95
C VAL A 149 6.17 23.92 5.08
N ALA A 150 4.84 23.93 5.07
CA ALA A 150 4.03 22.76 4.75
C ALA A 150 3.27 22.98 3.43
N LEU A 151 3.24 21.96 2.58
CA LEU A 151 2.46 21.99 1.35
C LEU A 151 1.11 21.33 1.58
N VAL A 152 0.03 22.09 1.38
CA VAL A 152 -1.34 21.60 1.35
C VAL A 152 -1.65 21.15 -0.06
N CYS A 153 -1.83 19.84 -0.25
CA CYS A 153 -2.12 19.22 -1.54
C CYS A 153 -3.58 18.76 -1.60
N ALA A 154 -4.29 19.11 -2.67
CA ALA A 154 -5.66 18.67 -2.96
C ALA A 154 -5.86 18.34 -4.45
N GLN A 155 -6.94 17.61 -4.77
CA GLN A 155 -7.33 17.33 -6.16
C GLN A 155 -7.89 18.56 -6.90
N ASP A 156 -8.26 19.62 -6.18
CA ASP A 156 -8.84 20.84 -6.74
C ASP A 156 -8.66 22.05 -5.79
N ASP A 157 -8.75 23.25 -6.37
CA ASP A 157 -8.58 24.53 -5.67
C ASP A 157 -9.64 24.76 -4.57
N ALA A 158 -10.87 24.29 -4.75
CA ALA A 158 -11.94 24.54 -3.79
C ALA A 158 -11.69 23.77 -2.50
N THR A 159 -11.30 22.51 -2.62
CA THR A 159 -10.90 21.64 -1.51
C THR A 159 -9.71 22.23 -0.75
N ALA A 160 -8.65 22.63 -1.47
CA ALA A 160 -7.48 23.26 -0.84
C ALA A 160 -7.83 24.56 -0.12
N LYS A 161 -8.60 25.47 -0.74
CA LYS A 161 -9.01 26.75 -0.13
C LYS A 161 -9.89 26.54 1.11
N ASN A 162 -10.84 25.61 1.05
CA ASN A 162 -11.68 25.29 2.19
C ASN A 162 -10.85 24.80 3.37
N PHE A 163 -9.86 23.92 3.10
CA PHE A 163 -8.93 23.45 4.11
C PHE A 163 -8.07 24.58 4.69
N THR A 164 -7.56 25.47 3.84
CA THR A 164 -6.81 26.66 4.28
C THR A 164 -7.61 27.55 5.24
N GLU A 165 -8.90 27.73 5.00
CA GLU A 165 -9.77 28.51 5.91
C GLU A 165 -10.00 27.79 7.25
N VAL A 166 -10.11 26.46 7.26
CA VAL A 166 -10.16 25.66 8.49
C VAL A 166 -8.85 25.79 9.27
N LEU A 167 -7.72 25.72 8.57
CA LEU A 167 -6.38 25.87 9.14
C LEU A 167 -6.21 27.24 9.81
N LYS A 168 -6.61 28.34 9.15
CA LYS A 168 -6.59 29.68 9.77
C LYS A 168 -7.40 29.76 11.06
N LYS A 169 -8.59 29.14 11.09
CA LYS A 169 -9.44 29.08 12.30
C LYS A 169 -8.79 28.29 13.44
N ARG A 170 -8.27 27.09 13.13
CA ARG A 170 -7.57 26.25 14.12
C ARG A 170 -6.35 26.95 14.72
N MET A 171 -5.58 27.63 13.88
CA MET A 171 -4.42 28.41 14.30
C MET A 171 -4.77 29.66 15.12
N ALA A 172 -5.99 30.17 14.98
CA ALA A 172 -6.54 31.20 15.87
C ALA A 172 -7.04 30.64 17.22
N GLY A 173 -6.91 29.33 17.45
CA GLY A 173 -7.41 28.64 18.64
C GLY A 173 -8.89 28.26 18.56
N GLU A 174 -9.54 28.43 17.40
CA GLU A 174 -10.93 28.03 17.22
C GLU A 174 -11.05 26.53 16.97
N ARG A 175 -12.05 25.90 17.59
CA ARG A 175 -12.38 24.50 17.31
C ARG A 175 -13.16 24.40 16.00
N ALA A 176 -12.47 24.16 14.90
CA ALA A 176 -13.07 23.92 13.58
C ALA A 176 -12.89 22.44 13.18
N PRO A 177 -13.97 21.63 13.05
CA PRO A 177 -13.86 20.26 12.55
C PRO A 177 -13.44 20.25 11.08
N LEU A 178 -12.59 19.29 10.68
CA LEU A 178 -12.16 19.16 9.29
C LEU A 178 -13.25 18.53 8.41
N ILE A 179 -14.00 17.53 8.92
CA ILE A 179 -15.29 16.99 8.43
C ILE A 179 -15.82 16.00 9.50
N GLU A 180 -17.13 15.69 9.46
CA GLU A 180 -17.85 14.88 10.46
C GLU A 180 -17.71 13.35 10.33
N THR A 181 -17.24 12.80 9.21
CA THR A 181 -17.16 11.34 9.01
C THR A 181 -16.03 10.90 8.08
N VAL A 182 -15.24 9.91 8.52
CA VAL A 182 -14.33 9.12 7.68
C VAL A 182 -15.18 8.10 6.90
N GLU A 183 -15.16 8.19 5.57
CA GLU A 183 -15.77 7.19 4.68
C GLU A 183 -14.80 6.02 4.43
N GLU A 184 -15.32 4.86 4.03
CA GLU A 184 -14.48 3.70 3.68
C GLU A 184 -13.61 4.01 2.46
N ALA A 185 -12.33 3.61 2.51
CA ALA A 185 -11.44 3.72 1.36
C ALA A 185 -11.93 2.81 0.22
N THR A 186 -11.92 3.34 -1.00
CA THR A 186 -12.23 2.55 -2.20
C THR A 186 -11.17 1.47 -2.41
N ALA A 187 -11.62 0.26 -2.76
CA ALA A 187 -10.72 -0.85 -3.08
C ALA A 187 -9.76 -0.48 -4.24
N LEU A 188 -8.58 -1.11 -4.24
CA LEU A 188 -7.64 -0.97 -5.34
C LEU A 188 -8.24 -1.57 -6.62
N GLU A 189 -8.41 -0.73 -7.64
CA GLU A 189 -8.82 -1.18 -8.96
C GLU A 189 -7.66 -1.92 -9.65
N ILE A 190 -7.91 -3.16 -10.08
CA ILE A 190 -6.96 -3.96 -10.85
C ILE A 190 -7.25 -3.78 -12.35
N PRO A 191 -6.35 -3.15 -13.13
CA PRO A 191 -6.59 -2.94 -14.55
C PRO A 191 -6.57 -4.27 -15.33
N ASP A 192 -7.47 -4.43 -16.31
CA ASP A 192 -7.49 -5.60 -17.21
C ASP A 192 -6.15 -5.79 -17.95
N GLU A 193 -5.40 -4.71 -18.20
CA GLU A 193 -4.07 -4.78 -18.78
C GLU A 193 -3.06 -5.52 -17.88
N LEU A 194 -3.13 -5.31 -16.55
CA LEU A 194 -2.28 -6.01 -15.61
C LEU A 194 -2.64 -7.50 -15.59
N LEU A 195 -3.94 -7.83 -15.56
CA LEU A 195 -4.42 -9.21 -15.64
C LEU A 195 -3.91 -9.89 -16.93
N ALA A 196 -4.00 -9.21 -18.07
CA ALA A 196 -3.53 -9.73 -19.36
C ALA A 196 -1.99 -9.90 -19.42
N ASP A 197 -1.23 -8.98 -18.85
CA ASP A 197 0.25 -9.06 -18.73
C ASP A 197 0.64 -10.29 -17.89
N LEU A 198 -0.12 -10.56 -16.82
CA LEU A 198 0.06 -11.69 -15.92
C LEU A 198 -0.55 -13.01 -16.43
N LYS A 199 -1.21 -13.00 -17.59
CA LYS A 199 -1.97 -14.14 -18.14
C LYS A 199 -3.08 -14.67 -17.21
N LEU A 200 -3.64 -13.77 -16.41
CA LEU A 200 -4.82 -14.02 -15.58
C LEU A 200 -6.09 -13.71 -16.37
N PRO A 201 -7.23 -14.35 -16.04
CA PRO A 201 -8.48 -14.05 -16.73
C PRO A 201 -8.97 -12.62 -16.41
N PRO A 202 -9.76 -12.00 -17.30
CA PRO A 202 -10.23 -10.62 -17.14
C PRO A 202 -11.18 -10.49 -15.95
N ALA A 203 -11.30 -9.29 -15.37
CA ALA A 203 -12.10 -9.08 -14.16
C ALA A 203 -13.57 -9.48 -14.33
N SER A 204 -14.13 -9.26 -15.54
CA SER A 204 -15.50 -9.66 -15.90
C SER A 204 -15.79 -11.17 -15.84
N GLY A 205 -14.76 -12.02 -15.78
CA GLY A 205 -14.89 -13.47 -15.70
C GLY A 205 -15.07 -14.02 -14.28
N PHE A 206 -15.01 -13.16 -13.26
CA PHE A 206 -15.07 -13.56 -11.85
C PHE A 206 -16.16 -12.81 -11.11
N ASN A 207 -16.65 -13.41 -10.02
CA ASN A 207 -17.67 -12.77 -9.19
C ASN A 207 -17.10 -11.52 -8.51
N HIS A 208 -15.85 -11.60 -8.02
CA HIS A 208 -15.14 -10.49 -7.39
C HIS A 208 -13.64 -10.55 -7.68
N VAL A 209 -13.03 -9.39 -7.91
CA VAL A 209 -11.57 -9.20 -7.97
C VAL A 209 -11.23 -8.11 -6.95
N THR A 210 -10.58 -8.48 -5.86
CA THR A 210 -10.14 -7.54 -4.81
C THR A 210 -8.63 -7.33 -4.90
N GLY A 211 -8.22 -6.06 -4.80
CA GLY A 211 -6.82 -5.65 -4.88
C GLY A 211 -6.24 -5.24 -3.52
N GLN A 212 -5.05 -5.78 -3.25
CA GLN A 212 -4.19 -5.60 -2.07
C GLN A 212 -4.58 -6.45 -0.85
N LEU A 213 -3.72 -7.44 -0.57
CA LEU A 213 -3.58 -8.04 0.75
C LEU A 213 -2.11 -7.90 1.12
N LEU A 214 -1.76 -6.87 1.88
CA LEU A 214 -0.41 -6.75 2.37
C LEU A 214 -0.27 -7.50 3.70
N SER A 215 0.62 -8.49 3.63
CA SER A 215 1.56 -8.91 4.67
C SER A 215 1.11 -8.71 6.12
N ASP A 216 0.68 -9.83 6.69
CA ASP A 216 0.24 -10.02 8.08
C ASP A 216 -1.24 -9.70 8.31
N ALA A 217 -2.03 -10.75 8.57
CA ALA A 217 -3.46 -10.63 8.79
C ALA A 217 -3.82 -9.84 10.06
N SER A 218 -2.82 -9.45 10.85
CA SER A 218 -3.00 -8.94 12.20
C SER A 218 -3.10 -7.41 12.32
N ILE A 219 -2.82 -6.58 11.29
CA ILE A 219 -2.60 -5.14 11.55
C ILE A 219 -3.12 -4.11 10.51
N MET A 220 -4.13 -4.40 9.68
CA MET A 220 -4.83 -3.33 8.93
C MET A 220 -6.34 -3.47 9.01
N LYS A 221 -7.04 -2.33 9.20
CA LYS A 221 -8.48 -2.27 9.44
C LYS A 221 -9.28 -2.97 8.34
N VAL A 222 -10.38 -3.55 8.78
CA VAL A 222 -11.39 -4.26 8.02
C VAL A 222 -12.07 -3.33 7.01
N SER A 223 -11.72 -3.44 5.74
CA SER A 223 -12.62 -3.08 4.65
C SER A 223 -13.55 -4.27 4.36
N ARG A 224 -14.70 -4.08 3.70
CA ARG A 224 -15.54 -5.23 3.26
C ARG A 224 -14.74 -6.23 2.42
N ALA A 225 -13.87 -5.73 1.55
CA ALA A 225 -12.96 -6.55 0.77
C ALA A 225 -12.00 -7.35 1.67
N ARG A 226 -11.58 -6.81 2.81
CA ARG A 226 -10.75 -7.53 3.80
C ARG A 226 -11.53 -8.61 4.53
N ASP A 227 -12.78 -8.37 4.95
CA ASP A 227 -13.65 -9.40 5.53
C ASP A 227 -13.85 -10.56 4.55
N GLU A 228 -14.10 -10.24 3.28
CA GLU A 228 -14.22 -11.24 2.22
C GLU A 228 -12.92 -12.03 2.06
N ILE A 229 -11.76 -11.38 2.03
CA ILE A 229 -10.48 -12.08 1.88
C ILE A 229 -10.08 -12.87 3.14
N ASP A 230 -10.34 -12.36 4.34
CA ASP A 230 -10.09 -13.10 5.58
C ASP A 230 -10.96 -14.35 5.65
N ALA A 231 -12.20 -14.27 5.15
CA ALA A 231 -13.04 -15.45 5.00
C ALA A 231 -12.48 -16.47 3.98
N ILE A 232 -11.66 -16.07 3.00
CA ILE A 232 -10.94 -17.01 2.11
C ILE A 232 -9.92 -17.81 2.90
N TYR A 233 -9.27 -17.23 3.90
CA TYR A 233 -8.25 -17.92 4.70
C TYR A 233 -8.80 -18.90 5.73
N ASP A 234 -10.10 -18.80 6.05
CA ASP A 234 -10.81 -19.80 6.82
C ASP A 234 -10.97 -21.12 6.04
N ASP A 235 -11.00 -21.05 4.70
CA ASP A 235 -11.05 -22.22 3.84
C ASP A 235 -9.71 -22.99 3.86
N GLU A 236 -9.76 -24.28 3.53
CA GLU A 236 -8.55 -25.08 3.45
C GLU A 236 -7.66 -24.62 2.30
N LEU A 237 -6.39 -24.28 2.59
CA LEU A 237 -5.36 -24.06 1.57
C LEU A 237 -4.99 -25.41 0.95
N VAL A 238 -5.65 -25.75 -0.15
CA VAL A 238 -5.59 -27.06 -0.79
C VAL A 238 -4.42 -27.22 -1.75
N GLN A 239 -3.85 -26.12 -2.27
CA GLN A 239 -2.70 -26.17 -3.17
C GLN A 239 -1.98 -24.81 -3.24
N VAL A 240 -0.65 -24.85 -3.28
CA VAL A 240 0.23 -23.71 -3.59
C VAL A 240 0.99 -24.02 -4.87
N ILE A 241 0.97 -23.09 -5.83
CA ILE A 241 1.82 -23.15 -7.02
C ILE A 241 2.77 -21.95 -6.99
N THR A 242 4.06 -22.23 -6.93
CA THR A 242 5.11 -21.22 -6.72
C THR A 242 6.41 -21.62 -7.42
N THR A 243 7.43 -20.77 -7.36
CA THR A 243 8.78 -21.04 -7.90
C THR A 243 9.43 -22.26 -7.25
N GLU A 244 10.34 -22.91 -7.99
CA GLU A 244 11.10 -24.06 -7.47
C GLU A 244 12.10 -23.71 -6.36
N ASP A 245 12.42 -22.42 -6.17
CA ASP A 245 13.37 -21.93 -5.16
C ASP A 245 12.89 -22.18 -3.71
N LEU A 246 11.62 -22.56 -3.54
CA LEU A 246 11.04 -22.94 -2.25
C LEU A 246 11.16 -24.44 -1.92
N ASP A 247 11.81 -25.24 -2.76
CA ASP A 247 11.89 -26.69 -2.54
C ASP A 247 12.47 -27.08 -1.19
N ASP A 248 13.54 -26.43 -0.74
CA ASP A 248 14.20 -26.70 0.53
C ASP A 248 13.35 -26.29 1.72
N PHE A 249 12.56 -25.22 1.60
CA PHE A 249 11.58 -24.83 2.61
C PHE A 249 10.48 -25.90 2.73
N PHE A 250 9.88 -26.32 1.61
CA PHE A 250 8.83 -27.35 1.63
C PHE A 250 9.35 -28.70 2.12
N LYS A 251 10.58 -29.11 1.76
CA LYS A 251 11.25 -30.29 2.31
C LYS A 251 11.44 -30.17 3.83
N LYS A 252 11.96 -29.04 4.31
CA LYS A 252 12.22 -28.78 5.74
C LYS A 252 10.92 -28.82 6.55
N GLU A 253 9.88 -28.16 6.06
CA GLU A 253 8.56 -28.14 6.68
C GLU A 253 7.79 -29.44 6.47
N LYS A 254 8.33 -30.42 5.73
CA LYS A 254 7.66 -31.70 5.40
C LYS A 254 6.29 -31.49 4.78
N ILE A 255 6.23 -30.58 3.82
CA ILE A 255 5.03 -30.33 3.01
C ILE A 255 5.22 -31.11 1.72
N PRO A 256 4.30 -32.03 1.36
CA PRO A 256 4.39 -32.74 0.09
C PRO A 256 4.27 -31.78 -1.09
N PHE A 257 5.13 -31.95 -2.09
CA PHE A 257 5.09 -31.19 -3.33
C PHE A 257 5.67 -31.99 -4.49
N GLN A 258 5.36 -31.55 -5.69
CA GLN A 258 5.88 -32.06 -6.95
C GLN A 258 6.38 -30.89 -7.81
N LYS A 259 7.34 -31.16 -8.69
CA LYS A 259 7.83 -30.19 -9.67
C LYS A 259 7.15 -30.43 -11.01
N GLN A 260 6.49 -29.40 -11.56
CA GLN A 260 5.79 -29.46 -12.84
C GLN A 260 6.17 -28.25 -13.70
N ASN A 261 6.81 -28.48 -14.85
CA ASN A 261 7.12 -27.44 -15.84
C ASN A 261 7.84 -26.19 -15.26
N GLY A 262 8.76 -26.37 -14.31
CA GLY A 262 9.47 -25.26 -13.66
C GLY A 262 8.72 -24.61 -12.50
N TRP A 263 7.68 -25.27 -11.98
CA TRP A 263 6.89 -24.82 -10.84
C TRP A 263 6.88 -25.87 -9.73
N LEU A 264 6.90 -25.42 -8.49
CA LEU A 264 6.60 -26.21 -7.31
C LEU A 264 5.09 -26.20 -7.10
N VAL A 265 4.49 -27.38 -7.06
CA VAL A 265 3.06 -27.61 -6.83
C VAL A 265 2.90 -28.40 -5.55
N SER A 266 2.31 -27.81 -4.52
CA SER A 266 2.08 -28.48 -3.24
C SER A 266 0.82 -29.34 -3.25
N ASP A 267 0.75 -30.31 -2.34
CA ASP A 267 -0.52 -30.84 -1.86
C ASP A 267 -1.14 -29.86 -0.84
N ALA A 268 -2.26 -30.26 -0.23
CA ALA A 268 -2.94 -29.48 0.81
C ALA A 268 -1.99 -29.13 1.96
N ILE A 269 -2.06 -27.87 2.40
CA ILE A 269 -1.20 -27.33 3.44
C ILE A 269 -1.90 -27.48 4.80
N PRO A 270 -1.32 -28.26 5.73
CA PRO A 270 -1.87 -28.40 7.07
C PRO A 270 -1.98 -27.05 7.77
N GLU A 271 -3.08 -26.84 8.48
CA GLU A 271 -3.41 -25.57 9.18
C GLU A 271 -2.23 -25.01 9.98
N ALA A 272 -1.59 -25.86 10.78
CA ALA A 272 -0.43 -25.49 11.62
C ALA A 272 0.78 -24.95 10.84
N LYS A 273 0.87 -25.18 9.52
CA LYS A 273 1.97 -24.72 8.67
C LYS A 273 1.58 -23.54 7.77
N ARG A 274 0.29 -23.23 7.62
CA ARG A 274 -0.21 -22.22 6.67
C ARG A 274 0.45 -20.86 6.87
N LYS A 275 0.56 -20.38 8.12
CA LYS A 275 1.20 -19.09 8.43
C LYS A 275 2.65 -19.02 7.94
N ALA A 276 3.43 -20.08 8.16
CA ALA A 276 4.82 -20.14 7.73
C ALA A 276 4.94 -20.20 6.20
N VAL A 277 4.09 -20.99 5.54
CA VAL A 277 4.05 -21.08 4.07
C VAL A 277 3.68 -19.75 3.45
N LEU A 278 2.61 -19.09 3.93
CA LEU A 278 2.17 -17.80 3.41
C LEU A 278 3.27 -16.75 3.58
N SER A 279 3.83 -16.62 4.78
CA SER A 279 4.94 -15.68 5.02
C SER A 279 6.13 -15.94 4.10
N ARG A 280 6.46 -17.21 3.84
CA ARG A 280 7.56 -17.56 2.93
C ARG A 280 7.23 -17.25 1.47
N CYS A 281 6.01 -17.55 1.01
CA CYS A 281 5.56 -17.29 -0.35
C CYS A 281 5.46 -15.79 -0.66
N HIS A 282 4.97 -14.99 0.29
CA HIS A 282 4.96 -13.53 0.17
C HIS A 282 6.36 -12.96 -0.08
N ASN A 283 7.38 -13.50 0.59
CA ASN A 283 8.76 -13.04 0.43
C ASN A 283 9.40 -13.49 -0.89
N GLU A 284 9.00 -14.63 -1.48
CA GLU A 284 9.59 -15.10 -2.76
C GLU A 284 8.82 -14.64 -4.00
N ALA A 285 7.63 -14.04 -3.85
CA ALA A 285 6.91 -13.40 -4.94
C ALA A 285 7.67 -12.21 -5.59
N LEU A 286 8.88 -11.91 -5.09
CA LEU A 286 9.87 -10.95 -5.63
C LEU A 286 10.36 -11.28 -7.06
N THR A 287 10.19 -12.52 -7.53
CA THR A 287 10.74 -12.97 -8.83
C THR A 287 9.70 -13.50 -9.81
N ASP A 288 8.65 -14.17 -9.34
CA ASP A 288 7.59 -14.78 -10.14
C ASP A 288 6.25 -14.82 -9.35
N VAL A 289 5.14 -14.99 -10.05
CA VAL A 289 3.77 -15.02 -9.49
C VAL A 289 3.56 -16.26 -8.61
N THR A 290 2.92 -16.11 -7.45
CA THR A 290 2.48 -17.26 -6.61
C THR A 290 0.97 -17.41 -6.65
N TYR A 291 0.48 -18.65 -6.72
CA TYR A 291 -0.95 -18.99 -6.70
C TYR A 291 -1.27 -19.79 -5.43
N LEU A 292 -2.26 -19.32 -4.67
CA LEU A 292 -2.75 -19.96 -3.45
C LEU A 292 -4.20 -20.37 -3.67
N PHE A 293 -4.48 -21.67 -3.67
CA PHE A 293 -5.82 -22.20 -3.94
C PHE A 293 -6.49 -22.68 -2.67
N TYR A 294 -7.73 -22.25 -2.46
CA TYR A 294 -8.53 -22.52 -1.27
C TYR A 294 -9.81 -23.26 -1.61
N GLY A 295 -10.31 -24.04 -0.66
CA GLY A 295 -11.61 -24.72 -0.72
C GLY A 295 -11.62 -25.97 -1.62
N SER A 296 -11.20 -25.84 -2.88
CA SER A 296 -11.15 -26.95 -3.84
C SER A 296 -9.92 -26.90 -4.74
N VAL A 297 -9.38 -28.09 -5.06
CA VAL A 297 -8.18 -28.21 -5.90
C VAL A 297 -8.53 -27.73 -7.31
N PRO A 298 -7.79 -26.78 -7.90
CA PRO A 298 -8.08 -26.27 -9.24
C PRO A 298 -7.75 -27.29 -10.33
N ASN A 299 -8.31 -27.10 -11.51
CA ASN A 299 -7.82 -27.75 -12.72
C ASN A 299 -6.71 -26.89 -13.33
N VAL A 300 -5.47 -27.37 -13.33
CA VAL A 300 -4.29 -26.60 -13.77
C VAL A 300 -3.67 -27.23 -15.01
N ARG A 301 -3.43 -26.39 -16.02
CA ARG A 301 -2.64 -26.70 -17.21
C ARG A 301 -1.48 -25.73 -17.34
N TYR A 302 -0.45 -26.10 -18.09
CA TYR A 302 0.73 -25.26 -18.28
C TYR A 302 0.86 -24.84 -19.74
N GLU A 303 0.92 -23.53 -19.95
CA GLU A 303 1.08 -22.95 -21.28
C GLU A 303 2.48 -22.36 -21.45
N LYS A 304 2.99 -22.43 -22.68
CA LYS A 304 4.35 -22.03 -23.02
C LYS A 304 4.42 -20.51 -23.22
N LYS A 305 5.35 -19.83 -22.55
CA LYS A 305 5.58 -18.39 -22.77
C LYS A 305 6.08 -18.16 -24.20
N GLN A 306 5.32 -17.40 -25.00
CA GLN A 306 5.74 -16.99 -26.34
C GLN A 306 6.57 -15.69 -26.27
N ASN A 307 7.59 -15.56 -27.13
CA ASN A 307 8.43 -14.36 -27.27
C ASN A 307 9.29 -13.93 -26.06
N GLN A 308 9.87 -14.88 -25.31
CA GLN A 308 10.90 -14.53 -24.31
C GLN A 308 12.28 -14.27 -24.95
N GLY A 309 12.89 -13.14 -24.59
CA GLY A 309 14.29 -12.83 -24.90
C GLY A 309 15.27 -13.82 -24.24
N PHE A 310 16.50 -13.90 -24.76
CA PHE A 310 17.48 -14.90 -24.34
C PHE A 310 17.80 -14.85 -22.83
N TRP A 311 17.88 -13.65 -22.24
CA TRP A 311 18.14 -13.46 -20.81
C TRP A 311 16.93 -13.76 -19.91
N SER A 312 15.70 -13.45 -20.35
CA SER A 312 14.48 -13.77 -19.58
C SER A 312 14.21 -15.27 -19.46
N LYS A 313 14.72 -16.08 -20.41
CA LYS A 313 14.62 -17.55 -20.37
C LYS A 313 15.47 -18.21 -19.28
N LEU A 314 16.50 -17.52 -18.79
CA LEU A 314 17.43 -18.05 -17.78
C LEU A 314 16.95 -17.80 -16.35
N LEU A 315 16.08 -16.82 -16.14
CA LEU A 315 15.66 -16.34 -14.82
C LEU A 315 14.18 -16.57 -14.50
N THR A 316 13.37 -17.05 -15.46
CA THR A 316 11.93 -17.27 -15.25
C THR A 316 11.50 -18.59 -15.87
N SER A 317 10.47 -19.23 -15.29
CA SER A 317 9.93 -20.47 -15.85
C SER A 317 9.44 -20.26 -17.29
N TYR A 318 9.75 -21.24 -18.15
CA TYR A 318 9.37 -21.25 -19.57
C TYR A 318 7.87 -21.46 -19.79
N TYR A 319 7.17 -21.97 -18.77
CA TYR A 319 5.74 -22.18 -18.75
C TYR A 319 5.08 -21.30 -17.70
N TYR A 320 3.81 -20.97 -17.88
CA TYR A 320 2.96 -20.36 -16.86
C TYR A 320 1.75 -21.26 -16.60
N PRO A 321 1.28 -21.35 -15.35
CA PRO A 321 0.07 -22.07 -15.02
C PRO A 321 -1.15 -21.30 -15.55
N VAL A 322 -2.13 -22.05 -16.06
CA VAL A 322 -3.48 -21.60 -16.40
C VAL A 322 -4.43 -22.49 -15.63
N PHE A 323 -5.40 -21.91 -14.95
CA PHE A 323 -6.26 -22.65 -14.03
C PHE A 323 -7.74 -22.36 -14.25
N GLU A 324 -8.56 -23.32 -13.87
CA GLU A 324 -10.01 -23.21 -13.75
C GLU A 324 -10.39 -23.59 -12.30
N LEU A 325 -11.21 -22.76 -11.66
CA LEU A 325 -11.72 -23.01 -10.32
C LEU A 325 -12.97 -23.92 -10.40
N ASN A 326 -13.03 -24.89 -9.49
CA ASN A 326 -14.23 -25.69 -9.30
C ASN A 326 -15.22 -24.94 -8.38
N GLU A 327 -16.46 -25.42 -8.29
CA GLU A 327 -17.47 -24.83 -7.41
C GLU A 327 -16.96 -24.72 -5.95
N GLY A 328 -17.05 -23.52 -5.38
CA GLY A 328 -16.54 -23.20 -4.04
C GLY A 328 -15.01 -23.10 -3.93
N GLY A 329 -14.28 -23.21 -5.04
CA GLY A 329 -12.84 -22.98 -5.10
C GLY A 329 -12.50 -21.49 -5.19
N LYS A 330 -11.43 -21.09 -4.52
CA LYS A 330 -10.95 -19.70 -4.54
C LYS A 330 -9.46 -19.68 -4.85
N CYS A 331 -8.97 -18.62 -5.48
CA CYS A 331 -7.55 -18.42 -5.74
C CYS A 331 -7.10 -17.02 -5.34
N VAL A 332 -6.03 -16.97 -4.55
CA VAL A 332 -5.30 -15.74 -4.27
C VAL A 332 -3.99 -15.77 -5.04
N VAL A 333 -3.81 -14.80 -5.94
CA VAL A 333 -2.62 -14.67 -6.77
C VAL A 333 -1.76 -13.53 -6.25
N LEU A 334 -0.55 -13.86 -5.78
CA LEU A 334 0.41 -12.88 -5.27
C LEU A 334 1.31 -12.40 -6.42
N VAL A 335 1.34 -11.08 -6.64
CA VAL A 335 2.07 -10.42 -7.72
C VAL A 335 2.75 -9.15 -7.22
N LEU A 336 3.63 -8.58 -8.05
CA LEU A 336 4.42 -7.38 -7.73
C LEU A 336 5.13 -7.52 -6.38
N ASP A 337 5.99 -8.51 -6.24
CA ASP A 337 6.78 -8.71 -5.02
C ASP A 337 5.91 -9.04 -3.80
N GLY A 338 4.75 -9.66 -4.05
CA GLY A 338 3.75 -9.96 -3.02
C GLY A 338 3.01 -8.72 -2.50
N GLN A 339 3.18 -7.56 -3.17
CA GLN A 339 2.51 -6.31 -2.79
C GLN A 339 1.03 -6.28 -3.16
N VAL A 340 0.65 -7.08 -4.17
CA VAL A 340 -0.75 -7.25 -4.57
C VAL A 340 -1.12 -8.71 -4.42
N ALA A 341 -2.23 -8.92 -3.74
CA ALA A 341 -3.00 -10.16 -3.82
C ALA A 341 -4.22 -9.88 -4.68
N ILE A 342 -4.41 -10.67 -5.72
CA ILE A 342 -5.58 -10.65 -6.59
C ILE A 342 -6.41 -11.88 -6.24
N CYS A 343 -7.59 -11.66 -5.68
CA CYS A 343 -8.46 -12.76 -5.25
C CYS A 343 -9.51 -13.07 -6.33
N PHE A 344 -9.75 -14.35 -6.53
CA PHE A 344 -10.70 -14.92 -7.47
C PHE A 344 -11.58 -15.92 -6.74
N GLU A 345 -12.90 -15.79 -6.85
CA GLU A 345 -13.90 -16.73 -6.31
C GLU A 345 -14.87 -17.21 -7.38
#